data_AF-A0A505IMZ5-F1
#
_entry.id   AF-A0A505IMZ5-F1
#
_cell.length_a   1.000
_cell.length_b   1.000
_cell.length_c   1.000
_cell.angle_alpha   90.00
_cell.angle_beta   90.00
_cell.angle_gamma   90.00
#
_symmetry.space_group_name_H-M   'P 1'
#
loop_
_entity.id
_entity.type
_entity.pdbx_description
1 polymer ?
#
loop_
_entity_poly.entity_id
_entity_poly.type
_entity_poly.pdbx_seq_one_letter_code
_entity_poly.pdbx_strand_id
1 'polypeptide(L)'
;MQQQHYEVTSDQFKTLKINQVVVNNDNKIALNETDENLVNRISEFVDLPDGVSFVEFTQYPDRATLGEAVGKIVLEEQLSTGKMIQKEYEITFTVEPGNLSISQIADFDFGEITKSSREIRTYAKGNEVPRIIIQDYSTLTGWSLNVSATSFSNKKGETIPGATISLKDINPVSTSHKWMHLPEELELNEAGRSLAVMTNPQHVNGLEQGETVIEMGDEKNGELTGVELTIPAHSSIDSDDYSATITWELVTDPTM
;
A
#
# COMPACT_ATOMS: atom_id res chain seq x y z
N MET A 1 11.92 -33.46 26.49
CA MET A 1 11.09 -34.69 26.42
C MET A 1 9.78 -34.31 25.73
N GLN A 2 9.49 -34.84 24.54
CA GLN A 2 8.23 -34.61 23.85
C GLN A 2 7.13 -35.42 24.56
N GLN A 3 6.05 -34.77 25.00
CA GLN A 3 4.88 -35.46 25.57
C GLN A 3 3.95 -35.89 24.42
N GLN A 4 3.62 -37.18 24.37
CA GLN A 4 2.75 -37.76 23.35
C GLN A 4 1.37 -38.02 23.95
N HIS A 5 0.33 -37.37 23.44
CA HIS A 5 -1.05 -37.56 23.89
C HIS A 5 -1.84 -38.43 22.91
N TYR A 6 -2.77 -39.22 23.43
CA TYR A 6 -3.57 -40.20 22.70
C TYR A 6 -5.06 -39.98 22.96
N GLU A 7 -5.89 -40.19 21.94
CA GLU A 7 -7.31 -40.46 22.11
C GLU A 7 -7.48 -41.92 22.54
N VAL A 8 -8.24 -42.15 23.62
CA VAL A 8 -8.63 -43.50 24.06
C VAL A 8 -10.06 -43.75 23.61
N THR A 9 -10.26 -44.72 22.73
CA THR A 9 -11.59 -45.17 22.30
C THR A 9 -11.95 -46.50 22.97
N SER A 10 -13.20 -46.97 22.81
CA SER A 10 -13.65 -48.27 23.32
C SER A 10 -12.78 -49.43 22.84
N ASP A 11 -12.14 -49.29 21.68
CA ASP A 11 -11.50 -50.39 20.97
C ASP A 11 -10.00 -50.19 20.71
N GLN A 12 -9.48 -48.95 20.69
CA GLN A 12 -8.07 -48.64 20.35
C GLN A 12 -7.53 -47.32 20.95
N PHE A 13 -6.19 -47.21 21.04
CA PHE A 13 -5.49 -45.94 21.26
C PHE A 13 -5.10 -45.31 19.92
N LYS A 14 -5.50 -44.06 19.69
CA LYS A 14 -5.15 -43.29 18.49
C LYS A 14 -4.27 -42.11 18.87
N THR A 15 -3.07 -42.02 18.29
CA THR A 15 -2.18 -40.88 18.52
C THR A 15 -2.81 -39.61 17.96
N LEU A 16 -2.81 -38.53 18.73
CA LEU A 16 -3.30 -37.25 18.24
C LEU A 16 -2.30 -36.67 17.24
N LYS A 17 -2.74 -36.45 16.00
CA LYS A 17 -1.92 -35.91 14.92
C LYS A 17 -1.51 -34.47 15.21
N ILE A 18 -2.34 -33.73 15.91
CA ILE A 18 -2.03 -32.36 16.33
C ILE A 18 -0.71 -32.30 17.11
N ASN A 19 -0.29 -33.34 17.83
CA ASN A 19 1.00 -33.37 18.54
C ASN A 19 2.23 -33.67 17.67
N GLN A 20 2.01 -34.00 16.40
CA GLN A 20 3.06 -34.31 15.42
C GLN A 20 3.32 -33.15 14.45
N VAL A 21 2.59 -32.03 14.63
CA VAL A 21 2.80 -30.79 13.88
C VAL A 21 4.26 -30.36 14.00
N VAL A 22 4.86 -30.05 12.85
CA VAL A 22 6.22 -29.51 12.77
C VAL A 22 6.12 -28.02 12.46
N VAL A 23 6.62 -27.21 13.38
CA VAL A 23 6.74 -25.76 13.18
C VAL A 23 8.10 -25.46 12.56
N ASN A 24 8.09 -24.74 11.44
CA ASN A 24 9.27 -24.11 10.90
C ASN A 24 9.54 -22.82 11.69
N ASN A 25 10.76 -22.63 12.21
CA ASN A 25 11.14 -21.47 13.03
C ASN A 25 12.18 -20.56 12.34
N ASP A 26 12.45 -20.77 11.05
CA ASP A 26 13.39 -19.98 10.24
C ASP A 26 12.65 -19.11 9.22
N ASN A 27 11.48 -18.59 9.60
CA ASN A 27 10.62 -17.82 8.70
C ASN A 27 11.05 -16.36 8.66
N LYS A 28 11.04 -15.77 7.47
CA LYS A 28 11.32 -14.35 7.27
C LYS A 28 10.07 -13.60 6.89
N ILE A 29 9.86 -12.45 7.52
CA ILE A 29 8.73 -11.55 7.28
C ILE A 29 9.22 -10.11 7.20
N ALA A 30 8.52 -9.27 6.45
CA ALA A 30 8.86 -7.86 6.33
C ALA A 30 8.22 -7.02 7.45
N LEU A 31 8.78 -5.84 7.74
CA LEU A 31 8.17 -4.84 8.64
C LEU A 31 6.73 -4.46 8.25
N ASN A 32 6.44 -4.44 6.95
CA ASN A 32 5.10 -4.11 6.41
C ASN A 32 4.27 -5.35 6.05
N GLU A 33 4.67 -6.53 6.48
CA GLU A 33 3.88 -7.74 6.26
C GLU A 33 2.49 -7.60 6.90
N THR A 34 1.43 -8.00 6.20
CA THR A 34 0.06 -7.90 6.72
C THR A 34 -0.37 -9.18 7.42
N ASP A 35 -1.33 -9.06 8.34
CA ASP A 35 -1.91 -10.22 9.05
C ASP A 35 -2.56 -11.21 8.09
N GLU A 36 -3.23 -10.70 7.05
CA GLU A 36 -3.83 -11.52 6.00
C GLU A 36 -2.78 -12.31 5.21
N ASN A 37 -1.66 -11.68 4.85
CA ASN A 37 -0.58 -12.37 4.17
C ASN A 37 0.03 -13.48 5.04
N LEU A 38 0.20 -13.24 6.34
CA LEU A 38 0.67 -14.27 7.27
C LEU A 38 -0.30 -15.45 7.33
N VAL A 39 -1.61 -15.20 7.37
CA VAL A 39 -2.63 -16.26 7.33
C VAL A 39 -2.57 -17.04 6.02
N ASN A 40 -2.47 -16.36 4.88
CA ASN A 40 -2.40 -16.99 3.56
C ASN A 40 -1.12 -17.83 3.37
N ARG A 41 -0.06 -17.53 4.13
CA ARG A 41 1.23 -18.21 4.10
C ARG A 41 1.40 -19.23 5.23
N ILE A 42 0.35 -19.60 5.95
CA ILE A 42 0.45 -20.49 7.12
C ILE A 42 1.17 -21.82 6.83
N SER A 43 1.01 -22.36 5.62
CA SER A 43 1.67 -23.60 5.17
C SER A 43 3.19 -23.47 5.01
N GLU A 44 3.74 -22.25 4.91
CA GLU A 44 5.19 -22.02 4.94
C GLU A 44 5.76 -22.16 6.35
N PHE A 45 4.94 -21.87 7.36
CA PHE A 45 5.35 -21.79 8.75
C PHE A 45 5.12 -23.09 9.51
N VAL A 46 4.14 -23.88 9.08
CA VAL A 46 3.73 -25.10 9.76
C VAL A 46 3.38 -26.19 8.75
N ASP A 47 4.00 -27.36 8.90
CA ASP A 47 3.61 -28.57 8.19
C ASP A 47 2.42 -29.21 8.91
N LEU A 48 1.24 -29.18 8.27
CA LEU A 48 -0.02 -29.64 8.82
C LEU A 48 -0.29 -31.09 8.41
N PRO A 49 -0.31 -32.05 9.35
CA PRO A 49 -0.71 -33.41 9.06
C PRO A 49 -2.19 -33.49 8.62
N ASP A 50 -2.54 -34.49 7.82
CA ASP A 50 -3.92 -34.73 7.39
C ASP A 50 -4.92 -34.75 8.57
N GLY A 51 -5.95 -33.90 8.51
CA GLY A 51 -6.98 -33.80 9.54
C GLY A 51 -6.64 -32.87 10.71
N VAL A 52 -5.50 -32.15 10.63
CA VAL A 52 -5.21 -30.97 11.43
C VAL A 52 -5.44 -29.73 10.57
N SER A 53 -6.14 -28.73 11.12
CA SER A 53 -6.40 -27.45 10.43
C SER A 53 -5.94 -26.25 11.27
N PHE A 54 -5.56 -25.19 10.57
CA PHE A 54 -5.33 -23.89 11.18
C PHE A 54 -6.66 -23.23 11.54
N VAL A 55 -6.70 -22.59 12.72
CA VAL A 55 -7.86 -21.85 13.22
C VAL A 55 -7.61 -20.35 13.12
N GLU A 56 -6.61 -19.86 13.86
CA GLU A 56 -6.30 -18.42 13.94
C GLU A 56 -4.88 -18.17 14.47
N PHE A 57 -4.41 -16.94 14.30
CA PHE A 57 -3.33 -16.38 15.11
C PHE A 57 -3.93 -15.83 16.41
N THR A 58 -3.52 -16.37 17.57
CA THR A 58 -3.84 -15.77 18.87
C THR A 58 -2.92 -14.60 19.20
N GLN A 59 -1.74 -14.56 18.56
CA GLN A 59 -0.80 -13.46 18.63
C GLN A 59 -0.03 -13.36 17.31
N TYR A 60 -0.10 -12.22 16.64
CA TYR A 60 0.76 -11.95 15.49
C TYR A 60 2.18 -11.61 15.94
N PRO A 61 3.23 -11.97 15.16
CA PRO A 61 4.58 -11.54 15.45
C PRO A 61 4.68 -10.01 15.45
N ASP A 62 5.40 -9.45 16.42
CA ASP A 62 5.70 -8.03 16.43
C ASP A 62 6.56 -7.67 15.20
N ARG A 63 6.12 -6.67 14.44
CA ARG A 63 6.79 -6.18 13.22
C ARG A 63 7.23 -4.72 13.37
N ALA A 64 7.14 -4.13 14.57
CA ALA A 64 7.57 -2.76 14.80
C ALA A 64 9.11 -2.62 14.81
N THR A 65 9.83 -3.71 14.99
CA THR A 65 11.30 -3.74 15.06
C THR A 65 11.89 -4.88 14.26
N LEU A 66 13.05 -4.66 13.66
CA LEU A 66 13.84 -5.70 13.00
C LEU A 66 14.35 -6.74 14.00
N GLY A 67 14.51 -7.98 13.54
CA GLY A 67 15.07 -9.08 14.34
C GLY A 67 14.04 -10.13 14.74
N GLU A 68 14.33 -10.89 15.79
CA GLU A 68 13.48 -12.01 16.21
C GLU A 68 12.11 -11.55 16.72
N ALA A 69 11.06 -12.20 16.23
CA ALA A 69 9.69 -12.01 16.68
C ALA A 69 8.99 -13.38 16.85
N VAL A 70 7.97 -13.43 17.70
CA VAL A 70 7.22 -14.67 17.98
C VAL A 70 5.74 -14.43 17.71
N GLY A 71 5.16 -15.31 16.89
CA GLY A 71 3.72 -15.42 16.72
C GLY A 71 3.18 -16.68 17.39
N LYS A 72 1.87 -16.69 17.66
CA LYS A 72 1.16 -17.82 18.24
C LYS A 72 -0.06 -18.15 17.40
N ILE A 73 -0.23 -19.44 17.10
CA ILE A 73 -1.35 -19.94 16.33
C ILE A 73 -2.10 -21.00 17.10
N VAL A 74 -3.39 -21.15 16.81
CA VAL A 74 -4.18 -22.29 17.26
C VAL A 74 -4.45 -23.21 16.08
N LEU A 75 -4.16 -24.48 16.28
CA LEU A 75 -4.54 -25.57 15.39
C LEU A 75 -5.61 -26.42 16.03
N GLU A 76 -6.37 -27.13 15.21
CA GLU A 76 -7.40 -28.06 15.68
C GLU A 76 -7.36 -29.42 14.98
N GLU A 77 -7.81 -30.44 15.69
CA GLU A 77 -8.02 -31.80 15.17
C GLU A 77 -9.39 -32.30 15.64
N GLN A 78 -10.18 -32.87 14.72
CA GLN A 78 -11.41 -33.55 15.09
C GLN A 78 -11.11 -34.98 15.56
N LEU A 79 -11.53 -35.27 16.78
CA LEU A 79 -11.45 -36.60 17.38
C LEU A 79 -12.47 -37.55 16.77
N SER A 80 -12.26 -38.86 16.97
CA SER A 80 -13.16 -39.90 16.47
C SER A 80 -14.58 -39.80 17.06
N THR A 81 -14.70 -39.14 18.23
CA THR A 81 -15.97 -38.80 18.88
C THR A 81 -16.73 -37.62 18.26
N GLY A 82 -16.14 -36.95 17.26
CA GLY A 82 -16.67 -35.72 16.65
C GLY A 82 -16.35 -34.44 17.43
N LYS A 83 -15.76 -34.55 18.63
CA LYS A 83 -15.27 -33.40 19.41
C LYS A 83 -14.01 -32.81 18.81
N MET A 84 -13.83 -31.51 18.95
CA MET A 84 -12.60 -30.82 18.56
C MET A 84 -11.63 -30.75 19.74
N ILE A 85 -10.34 -30.95 19.45
CA ILE A 85 -9.25 -30.55 20.34
C ILE A 85 -8.47 -29.42 19.67
N GLN A 86 -8.07 -28.43 20.45
CA GLN A 86 -7.26 -27.31 20.01
C GLN A 86 -5.96 -27.26 20.76
N LYS A 87 -4.90 -26.79 20.09
CA LYS A 87 -3.59 -26.61 20.69
C LYS A 87 -2.88 -25.41 20.10
N GLU A 88 -2.27 -24.63 20.97
CA GLU A 88 -1.46 -23.47 20.59
C GLU A 88 -0.03 -23.91 20.22
N TYR A 89 0.52 -23.26 19.20
CA TYR A 89 1.89 -23.40 18.73
C TYR A 89 2.55 -22.02 18.65
N GLU A 90 3.80 -21.94 19.11
CA GLU A 90 4.64 -20.75 18.93
C GLU A 90 5.48 -20.91 17.65
N ILE A 91 5.56 -19.84 16.87
CA ILE A 91 6.35 -19.75 15.64
C ILE A 91 7.32 -18.59 15.78
N THR A 92 8.60 -18.86 15.58
CA THR A 92 9.64 -17.82 15.50
C THR A 92 9.78 -17.29 14.08
N PHE A 93 9.93 -15.97 13.98
CA PHE A 93 10.17 -15.23 12.75
C PHE A 93 11.40 -14.34 12.91
N THR A 94 12.06 -14.05 11.79
CA THR A 94 13.01 -12.95 11.67
C THR A 94 12.36 -11.84 10.85
N VAL A 95 12.19 -10.68 11.46
CA VAL A 95 11.68 -9.47 10.82
C VAL A 95 12.81 -8.77 10.08
N GLU A 96 12.63 -8.62 8.77
CA GLU A 96 13.55 -7.98 7.85
C GLU A 96 12.95 -6.67 7.30
N PRO A 97 13.77 -5.79 6.70
CA PRO A 97 13.26 -4.62 6.01
C PRO A 97 12.22 -5.01 4.95
N GLY A 98 11.19 -4.17 4.81
CA GLY A 98 10.18 -4.31 3.77
C GLY A 98 10.56 -3.59 2.48
N ASN A 99 9.53 -3.30 1.68
CA ASN A 99 9.68 -2.64 0.39
C ASN A 99 9.31 -1.16 0.47
N LEU A 100 9.74 -0.42 -0.55
CA LEU A 100 9.20 0.88 -0.89
C LEU A 100 8.03 0.68 -1.88
N SER A 101 6.87 1.24 -1.56
CA SER A 101 5.70 1.21 -2.42
C SER A 101 4.88 2.49 -2.31
N ILE A 102 4.06 2.72 -3.34
CA ILE A 102 3.03 3.74 -3.37
C ILE A 102 1.68 3.04 -3.51
N SER A 103 0.68 3.55 -2.80
CA SER A 103 -0.70 3.10 -2.92
C SER A 103 -1.66 4.30 -2.87
N GLN A 104 -2.88 4.03 -3.35
CA GLN A 104 -3.99 4.97 -3.48
C GLN A 104 -3.72 6.15 -4.42
N ILE A 105 -4.40 6.15 -5.56
CA ILE A 105 -4.46 7.24 -6.53
C ILE A 105 -5.85 7.17 -7.16
N ALA A 106 -6.63 8.24 -7.07
CA ALA A 106 -7.98 8.29 -7.63
C ALA A 106 -7.98 8.89 -9.04
N ASP A 107 -8.92 8.45 -9.87
CA ASP A 107 -9.24 9.14 -11.13
C ASP A 107 -9.93 10.47 -10.83
N PHE A 108 -9.65 11.48 -11.66
CA PHE A 108 -10.23 12.82 -11.52
C PHE A 108 -11.22 13.09 -12.65
N ASP A 109 -12.45 13.45 -12.28
CA ASP A 109 -13.47 13.92 -13.21
C ASP A 109 -13.62 15.44 -13.09
N PHE A 110 -13.57 16.16 -14.20
CA PHE A 110 -13.77 17.62 -14.23
C PHE A 110 -15.19 18.01 -14.66
N GLY A 111 -16.04 17.03 -14.99
CA GLY A 111 -17.43 17.21 -15.40
C GLY A 111 -17.59 17.86 -16.78
N GLU A 112 -18.79 18.38 -17.02
CA GLU A 112 -19.11 19.06 -18.28
C GLU A 112 -18.53 20.48 -18.29
N ILE A 113 -17.70 20.77 -19.30
CA ILE A 113 -17.09 22.09 -19.49
C ILE A 113 -17.75 22.79 -20.69
N THR A 114 -18.36 23.93 -20.43
CA THR A 114 -18.89 24.78 -21.50
C THR A 114 -17.77 25.57 -22.16
N LYS A 115 -17.66 25.45 -23.49
CA LYS A 115 -16.68 26.19 -24.29
C LYS A 115 -16.75 27.69 -24.02
N SER A 116 -15.58 28.30 -23.83
CA SER A 116 -15.41 29.73 -23.59
C SER A 116 -14.31 30.30 -24.49
N SER A 117 -14.42 31.58 -24.82
CA SER A 117 -13.32 32.33 -25.44
C SER A 117 -12.29 32.81 -24.42
N ARG A 118 -12.58 32.67 -23.12
CA ARG A 118 -11.68 32.99 -22.00
C ARG A 118 -11.06 31.72 -21.45
N GLU A 119 -9.99 31.88 -20.67
CA GLU A 119 -9.43 30.81 -19.87
C GLU A 119 -10.50 30.21 -18.96
N ILE A 120 -10.50 28.89 -18.83
CA ILE A 120 -11.37 28.14 -17.92
C ILE A 120 -10.47 27.53 -16.85
N ARG A 121 -10.88 27.69 -15.59
CA ARG A 121 -10.33 26.98 -14.44
C ARG A 121 -11.46 26.24 -13.75
N THR A 122 -11.29 24.96 -13.51
CA THR A 122 -12.26 24.14 -12.80
C THR A 122 -11.56 23.11 -11.93
N TYR A 123 -12.16 22.79 -10.79
CA TYR A 123 -11.67 21.74 -9.91
C TYR A 123 -12.24 20.38 -10.31
N ALA A 124 -11.49 19.33 -10.00
CA ALA A 124 -12.02 17.97 -10.08
C ALA A 124 -13.22 17.81 -9.14
N LYS A 125 -14.13 16.91 -9.49
CA LYS A 125 -15.34 16.59 -8.74
C LYS A 125 -15.09 15.33 -7.90
N GLY A 126 -15.61 15.31 -6.68
CA GLY A 126 -15.45 14.18 -5.78
C GLY A 126 -15.83 14.50 -4.34
N ASN A 127 -15.92 13.46 -3.52
CA ASN A 127 -16.31 13.56 -2.10
C ASN A 127 -15.17 13.16 -1.14
N GLU A 128 -14.01 12.81 -1.67
CA GLU A 128 -12.84 12.39 -0.89
C GLU A 128 -11.62 13.16 -1.36
N VAL A 129 -10.88 13.72 -0.40
CA VAL A 129 -9.64 14.46 -0.67
C VAL A 129 -8.64 13.52 -1.35
N PRO A 130 -8.02 13.91 -2.47
CA PRO A 130 -7.00 13.12 -3.13
C PRO A 130 -5.82 12.83 -2.19
N ARG A 131 -5.48 11.56 -2.07
CA ARG A 131 -4.43 11.06 -1.19
C ARG A 131 -3.45 10.20 -1.95
N ILE A 132 -2.18 10.29 -1.55
CA ILE A 132 -1.12 9.38 -1.93
C ILE A 132 -0.53 8.80 -0.65
N ILE A 133 -0.45 7.48 -0.58
CA ILE A 133 0.15 6.76 0.55
C ILE A 133 1.46 6.16 0.08
N ILE A 134 2.56 6.54 0.72
CA ILE A 134 3.89 5.98 0.48
C ILE A 134 4.24 5.12 1.69
N GLN A 135 4.53 3.85 1.44
CA GLN A 135 5.02 2.91 2.44
C GLN A 135 6.49 2.66 2.16
N ASP A 136 7.37 3.17 3.00
CA ASP A 136 8.80 2.91 2.90
C ASP A 136 9.23 2.10 4.11
N TYR A 137 9.39 0.80 3.92
CA TYR A 137 9.99 -0.07 4.94
C TYR A 137 11.36 -0.57 4.49
N SER A 138 11.91 0.04 3.46
CA SER A 138 13.15 -0.35 2.80
C SER A 138 14.39 0.11 3.57
N THR A 139 15.57 -0.28 3.09
CA THR A 139 16.85 0.21 3.61
C THR A 139 17.38 1.42 2.84
N LEU A 140 16.58 1.98 1.92
CA LEU A 140 17.00 3.09 1.06
C LEU A 140 17.26 4.35 1.89
N THR A 141 18.18 5.18 1.41
CA THR A 141 18.47 6.51 1.97
C THR A 141 17.80 7.63 1.18
N GLY A 142 17.14 7.30 0.06
CA GLY A 142 16.45 8.26 -0.76
C GLY A 142 15.54 7.62 -1.79
N TRP A 143 14.46 8.33 -2.11
CA TRP A 143 13.51 8.01 -3.17
C TRP A 143 12.84 9.29 -3.67
N SER A 144 12.26 9.23 -4.87
CA SER A 144 11.40 10.30 -5.39
C SER A 144 10.11 9.74 -5.98
N LEU A 145 9.02 10.48 -5.80
CA LEU A 145 7.77 10.26 -6.49
C LEU A 145 7.65 11.28 -7.61
N ASN A 146 7.75 10.79 -8.84
CA ASN A 146 7.54 11.59 -10.04
C ASN A 146 6.11 11.41 -10.56
N VAL A 147 5.58 12.48 -11.15
CA VAL A 147 4.26 12.49 -11.76
C VAL A 147 4.32 13.18 -13.11
N SER A 148 3.68 12.58 -14.11
CA SER A 148 3.50 13.13 -15.44
C SER A 148 2.04 13.01 -15.87
N ALA A 149 1.65 13.79 -16.87
CA ALA A 149 0.33 13.68 -17.48
C ALA A 149 0.44 13.79 -19.00
N THR A 150 -0.31 12.97 -19.72
CA THR A 150 -0.48 13.14 -21.17
C THR A 150 -1.31 14.37 -21.49
N SER A 151 -1.18 14.89 -22.70
CA SER A 151 -2.15 15.86 -23.22
C SER A 151 -3.59 15.30 -23.16
N PHE A 152 -4.58 16.17 -22.90
CA PHE A 152 -5.99 15.80 -23.03
C PHE A 152 -6.29 15.47 -24.49
N SER A 153 -6.88 14.30 -24.73
CA SER A 153 -7.28 13.86 -26.06
C SER A 153 -8.64 13.17 -26.06
N ASN A 154 -9.37 13.30 -27.16
CA ASN A 154 -10.60 12.54 -27.39
C ASN A 154 -10.30 11.20 -28.09
N LYS A 155 -11.34 10.39 -28.30
CA LYS A 155 -11.23 9.08 -28.98
C LYS A 155 -10.70 9.14 -30.42
N LYS A 156 -10.72 10.33 -31.05
CA LYS A 156 -10.19 10.57 -32.40
C LYS A 156 -8.71 10.98 -32.39
N GLY A 157 -8.12 11.21 -31.20
CA GLY A 157 -6.75 11.69 -31.04
C GLY A 157 -6.60 13.21 -31.17
N GLU A 158 -7.70 13.95 -31.22
CA GLU A 158 -7.66 15.41 -31.20
C GLU A 158 -7.37 15.88 -29.78
N THR A 159 -6.41 16.79 -29.62
CA THR A 159 -5.98 17.28 -28.31
C THR A 159 -6.57 18.64 -27.97
N ILE A 160 -6.54 19.02 -26.69
CA ILE A 160 -6.77 20.39 -26.24
C ILE A 160 -5.41 21.07 -26.01
N PRO A 161 -4.89 21.88 -26.95
CA PRO A 161 -3.55 22.44 -26.83
C PRO A 161 -3.42 23.35 -25.61
N GLY A 162 -2.41 23.07 -24.78
CA GLY A 162 -2.10 23.86 -23.59
C GLY A 162 -3.04 23.65 -22.41
N ALA A 163 -3.98 22.71 -22.46
CA ALA A 163 -4.72 22.31 -21.28
C ALA A 163 -3.79 21.59 -20.29
N THR A 164 -3.82 21.99 -19.02
CA THR A 164 -2.95 21.45 -17.96
C THR A 164 -3.75 21.08 -16.72
N ILE A 165 -3.23 20.09 -15.98
CA ILE A 165 -3.70 19.76 -14.63
C ILE A 165 -2.66 20.31 -13.66
N SER A 166 -3.10 20.99 -12.61
CA SER A 166 -2.25 21.44 -11.51
C SER A 166 -2.70 20.80 -10.20
N LEU A 167 -1.72 20.25 -9.48
CA LEU A 167 -1.87 19.74 -8.12
C LEU A 167 -1.52 20.87 -7.15
N LYS A 168 -2.41 21.17 -6.19
CA LYS A 168 -2.29 22.30 -5.28
C LYS A 168 -2.41 21.85 -3.83
N ASP A 169 -1.94 22.71 -2.93
CA ASP A 169 -2.00 22.51 -1.48
C ASP A 169 -1.46 21.13 -1.08
N ILE A 170 -0.34 20.73 -1.69
CA ILE A 170 0.27 19.41 -1.51
C ILE A 170 0.97 19.38 -0.16
N ASN A 171 0.42 18.61 0.78
CA ASN A 171 0.91 18.61 2.16
C ASN A 171 0.96 17.20 2.75
N PRO A 172 1.95 16.90 3.61
CA PRO A 172 1.96 15.65 4.36
C PRO A 172 1.03 15.79 5.56
N VAL A 173 -0.02 14.98 5.63
CA VAL A 173 -0.91 14.94 6.81
C VAL A 173 -0.37 14.00 7.90
N SER A 174 0.44 13.03 7.50
CA SER A 174 1.23 12.17 8.39
C SER A 174 2.49 11.75 7.65
N THR A 175 3.64 11.73 8.32
CA THR A 175 4.88 11.29 7.69
C THR A 175 5.88 10.73 8.69
N SER A 176 6.49 9.61 8.30
CA SER A 176 7.67 9.02 8.95
C SER A 176 8.99 9.60 8.43
N HIS A 177 8.94 10.43 7.38
CA HIS A 177 10.08 10.91 6.60
C HIS A 177 10.32 12.40 6.84
N LYS A 178 11.30 12.75 7.68
CA LYS A 178 11.52 14.12 8.15
C LYS A 178 12.18 15.00 7.11
N TRP A 179 12.92 14.40 6.18
CA TRP A 179 13.65 15.09 5.13
C TRP A 179 12.94 15.08 3.78
N MET A 180 11.67 14.68 3.77
CA MET A 180 10.86 14.74 2.57
C MET A 180 10.55 16.19 2.20
N HIS A 181 10.76 16.53 0.93
CA HIS A 181 10.38 17.80 0.35
C HIS A 181 9.20 17.62 -0.61
N LEU A 182 8.22 18.52 -0.49
CA LEU A 182 7.04 18.62 -1.34
C LEU A 182 6.98 20.04 -1.92
N PRO A 183 6.61 20.22 -3.19
CA PRO A 183 6.27 21.53 -3.73
C PRO A 183 4.90 21.98 -3.20
N GLU A 184 4.65 23.29 -3.13
CA GLU A 184 3.33 23.82 -2.77
C GLU A 184 2.28 23.57 -3.87
N GLU A 185 2.72 23.71 -5.12
CA GLU A 185 1.92 23.48 -6.33
C GLU A 185 2.77 22.83 -7.42
N LEU A 186 2.14 21.99 -8.22
CA LEU A 186 2.76 21.29 -9.33
C LEU A 186 1.84 21.23 -10.56
N GLU A 187 2.14 22.04 -11.58
CA GLU A 187 1.58 21.84 -12.92
C GLU A 187 2.20 20.58 -13.57
N LEU A 188 1.32 19.67 -14.02
CA LEU A 188 1.68 18.42 -14.66
C LEU A 188 2.00 18.61 -16.15
N ASN A 189 2.95 17.83 -16.65
CA ASN A 189 3.33 17.80 -18.06
C ASN A 189 3.82 16.41 -18.47
N GLU A 190 4.09 16.23 -19.77
CA GLU A 190 4.54 14.95 -20.32
C GLU A 190 5.98 14.58 -19.93
N ALA A 191 6.81 15.56 -19.53
CA ALA A 191 8.20 15.31 -19.16
C ALA A 191 8.35 14.66 -17.77
N GLY A 192 7.32 14.77 -16.92
CA GLY A 192 7.35 14.32 -15.55
C GLY A 192 8.06 15.31 -14.62
N ARG A 193 7.56 15.40 -13.39
CA ARG A 193 8.12 16.27 -12.34
C ARG A 193 8.05 15.57 -10.99
N SER A 194 8.99 15.87 -10.10
CA SER A 194 8.98 15.33 -8.75
C SER A 194 7.91 16.01 -7.90
N LEU A 195 6.97 15.24 -7.38
CA LEU A 195 5.99 15.66 -6.38
C LEU A 195 6.54 15.45 -4.97
N ALA A 196 7.32 14.40 -4.74
CA ALA A 196 7.98 14.19 -3.46
C ALA A 196 9.43 13.74 -3.69
N VAL A 197 10.35 14.29 -2.89
CA VAL A 197 11.74 13.84 -2.85
C VAL A 197 12.11 13.62 -1.40
N MET A 198 12.52 12.41 -1.07
CA MET A 198 13.08 12.06 0.22
C MET A 198 14.57 11.77 0.04
N THR A 199 15.40 12.39 0.86
CA THR A 199 16.83 12.09 0.92
C THR A 199 17.28 12.27 2.36
N ASN A 200 17.71 11.19 3.01
CA ASN A 200 18.25 11.23 4.35
C ASN A 200 19.68 11.80 4.31
N PRO A 201 19.92 13.06 4.76
CA PRO A 201 21.24 13.66 4.72
C PRO A 201 22.25 12.97 5.64
N GLN A 202 21.77 12.17 6.60
CA GLN A 202 22.63 11.38 7.49
C GLN A 202 23.12 10.09 6.83
N HIS A 203 22.58 9.72 5.66
CA HIS A 203 22.92 8.49 4.93
C HIS A 203 22.78 7.23 5.78
N VAL A 204 21.84 7.22 6.72
CA VAL A 204 21.58 6.08 7.58
C VAL A 204 20.38 5.31 7.04
N ASN A 205 20.64 4.07 6.63
CA ASN A 205 19.61 3.15 6.16
C ASN A 205 18.57 2.91 7.25
N GLY A 206 17.29 2.90 6.88
CA GLY A 206 16.21 2.44 7.75
C GLY A 206 15.77 3.39 8.87
N LEU A 207 16.36 4.58 9.03
CA LEU A 207 15.95 5.54 10.08
C LEU A 207 14.61 6.23 9.82
N GLU A 208 14.14 6.25 8.58
CA GLU A 208 12.89 6.90 8.18
C GLU A 208 11.88 5.90 7.61
N GLN A 209 11.89 4.67 8.13
CA GLN A 209 10.91 3.65 7.76
C GLN A 209 9.53 3.99 8.33
N GLY A 210 8.51 3.81 7.50
CA GLY A 210 7.13 3.90 7.88
C GLY A 210 6.25 4.43 6.75
N GLU A 211 5.07 4.88 7.14
CA GLU A 211 4.09 5.42 6.23
C GLU A 211 4.21 6.95 6.13
N THR A 212 3.94 7.45 4.94
CA THR A 212 3.67 8.86 4.64
C THR A 212 2.35 8.95 3.90
N VAL A 213 1.49 9.87 4.33
CA VAL A 213 0.25 10.22 3.67
C VAL A 213 0.34 11.67 3.22
N ILE A 214 0.21 11.89 1.91
CA ILE A 214 0.19 13.20 1.27
C ILE A 214 -1.24 13.47 0.82
N GLU A 215 -1.78 14.62 1.19
CA GLU A 215 -3.08 15.13 0.72
C GLU A 215 -2.88 16.31 -0.22
N MET A 216 -3.85 16.50 -1.12
CA MET A 216 -3.89 17.62 -2.06
C MET A 216 -5.20 18.38 -1.89
N GLY A 217 -5.13 19.57 -1.29
CA GLY A 217 -6.27 20.45 -1.05
C GLY A 217 -7.35 19.87 -0.13
N ASP A 218 -8.59 20.35 -0.32
CA ASP A 218 -9.77 19.97 0.48
C ASP A 218 -10.91 19.48 -0.42
N GLU A 219 -11.90 18.84 0.19
CA GLU A 219 -13.24 18.67 -0.40
C GLU A 219 -14.13 19.85 0.02
N LYS A 220 -14.71 20.54 -0.97
CA LYS A 220 -15.65 21.64 -0.75
C LYS A 220 -16.83 21.56 -1.72
N ASN A 221 -17.99 21.15 -1.21
CA ASN A 221 -19.25 21.10 -1.98
C ASN A 221 -19.16 20.20 -3.23
N GLY A 222 -18.48 19.06 -3.12
CA GLY A 222 -18.29 18.11 -4.22
C GLY A 222 -17.16 18.49 -5.18
N GLU A 223 -16.32 19.47 -4.82
CA GLU A 223 -15.11 19.86 -5.55
C GLU A 223 -13.85 19.54 -4.75
N LEU A 224 -12.83 19.05 -5.44
CA LEU A 224 -11.51 18.71 -4.89
C LEU A 224 -10.55 19.87 -5.20
N THR A 225 -10.35 20.78 -4.24
CA THR A 225 -9.65 22.04 -4.50
C THR A 225 -8.17 21.86 -4.83
N GLY A 226 -7.59 20.71 -4.49
CA GLY A 226 -6.20 20.36 -4.78
C GLY A 226 -5.93 19.91 -6.20
N VAL A 227 -6.95 19.75 -7.06
CA VAL A 227 -6.77 19.30 -8.44
C VAL A 227 -7.53 20.24 -9.38
N GLU A 228 -6.79 21.10 -10.08
CA GLU A 228 -7.34 22.12 -10.98
C GLU A 228 -7.00 21.81 -12.44
N LEU A 229 -8.00 21.82 -13.30
CA LEU A 229 -7.85 21.85 -14.75
C LEU A 229 -7.85 23.30 -15.24
N THR A 230 -6.82 23.68 -15.99
CA THR A 230 -6.76 24.94 -16.73
C THR A 230 -6.84 24.68 -18.23
N ILE A 231 -7.76 25.36 -18.91
CA ILE A 231 -7.89 25.35 -20.36
C ILE A 231 -7.63 26.78 -20.87
N PRO A 232 -6.63 26.98 -21.76
CA PRO A 232 -6.30 28.29 -22.28
C PRO A 232 -7.45 28.97 -23.02
N ALA A 233 -7.45 30.30 -23.03
CA ALA A 233 -8.35 31.09 -23.86
C ALA A 233 -8.23 30.68 -25.35
N HIS A 234 -9.35 30.77 -26.09
CA HIS A 234 -9.41 30.43 -27.51
C HIS A 234 -9.06 28.99 -27.87
N SER A 235 -9.16 28.06 -26.92
CA SER A 235 -8.97 26.63 -27.18
C SER A 235 -10.01 26.08 -28.16
N SER A 236 -9.53 25.36 -29.18
CA SER A 236 -10.36 24.65 -30.16
C SER A 236 -10.88 23.35 -29.54
N ILE A 237 -11.97 23.47 -28.78
CA ILE A 237 -12.65 22.34 -28.15
C ILE A 237 -13.92 22.02 -28.95
N ASP A 238 -14.07 20.74 -29.29
CA ASP A 238 -15.29 20.18 -29.86
C ASP A 238 -16.17 19.55 -28.77
N SER A 239 -17.43 19.29 -29.09
CA SER A 239 -18.37 18.61 -28.20
C SER A 239 -18.06 17.11 -28.16
N ASP A 240 -17.02 16.72 -27.43
CA ASP A 240 -16.56 15.33 -27.25
C ASP A 240 -15.99 15.13 -25.83
N ASP A 241 -15.78 13.88 -25.44
CA ASP A 241 -15.14 13.53 -24.18
C ASP A 241 -13.61 13.60 -24.34
N TYR A 242 -12.93 14.29 -23.44
CA TYR A 242 -11.47 14.38 -23.41
C TYR A 242 -10.93 13.78 -22.12
N SER A 243 -9.85 13.02 -22.23
CA SER A 243 -9.16 12.40 -21.11
C SER A 243 -7.65 12.59 -21.19
N ALA A 244 -7.00 12.62 -20.04
CA ALA A 244 -5.56 12.56 -19.89
C ALA A 244 -5.20 11.41 -18.94
N THR A 245 -4.05 10.78 -19.16
CA THR A 245 -3.52 9.75 -18.26
C THR A 245 -2.46 10.39 -17.37
N ILE A 246 -2.66 10.32 -16.06
CA ILE A 246 -1.65 10.69 -15.07
C ILE A 246 -0.85 9.44 -14.72
N THR A 247 0.48 9.52 -14.85
CA THR A 247 1.40 8.42 -14.51
C THR A 247 2.21 8.81 -13.30
N TRP A 248 2.28 7.90 -12.33
CA TRP A 248 3.03 8.05 -11.10
C TRP A 248 4.15 7.04 -11.06
N GLU A 249 5.36 7.51 -10.81
CA GLU A 249 6.56 6.68 -10.80
C GLU A 249 7.33 6.90 -9.51
N LEU A 250 7.46 5.83 -8.73
CA LEU A 250 8.27 5.83 -7.52
C LEU A 250 9.66 5.31 -7.86
N VAL A 251 10.67 6.19 -7.75
CA VAL A 251 12.05 5.92 -8.15
C VAL A 251 12.92 5.79 -6.91
N THR A 252 13.70 4.71 -6.85
CA THR A 252 14.72 4.48 -5.82
C THR A 252 16.00 5.22 -6.20
N ASP A 253 16.62 5.93 -5.26
CA ASP A 253 17.83 6.74 -5.48
C ASP A 253 17.64 7.93 -6.45
N PRO A 254 17.16 9.09 -5.95
CA PRO A 254 16.95 10.29 -6.76
C PRO A 254 18.27 10.96 -7.23
N THR A 255 19.42 10.35 -6.96
CA THR A 255 20.75 10.88 -7.24
C THR A 255 21.61 9.89 -8.05
N MET A 256 21.74 10.16 -9.35
CA MET A 256 23.06 10.17 -9.99
C MET A 256 23.37 11.59 -10.45
#